data_AF-I8QW50-F1
#
_entry.id   AF-I8QW50-F1
#
_cell.length_a   1.000
_cell.length_b   1.000
_cell.length_c   1.000
_cell.angle_alpha   90.00
_cell.angle_beta   90.00
_cell.angle_gamma   90.00
#
_symmetry.space_group_name_H-M   'P 1'
#
loop_
_entity.id
_entity.type
_entity.pdbx_description
1 polymer ?
#
loop_
_entity_poly.entity_id
_entity_poly.type
_entity_poly.pdbx_seq_one_letter_code
_entity_poly.pdbx_strand_id
1 'polypeptide(L)'
;MSVDVELYRSDDYVRTRRVKLMPLLRPIFEWLLGESLEQATFRLAFLPVPDHGTLDGEPSVRNLRGSHGYVHVRIVVDGELRYQHPHALREIVARPLQQLLAEEYPAEKHWGFGIVAPGLEHIALVRPTPPVGGLVEITTDHRRPAAFHVEEIPDPEPPAATLRELGVLGEGAGPRAGRRAGVGVVFDGDAYAGLIGTTPFSTDVEEGGFLAGRVYRWAGHPQRYLVHVTEAVAAQRTGASLLQFTFTGDSFLRINSALAQRPDGERLAGWYHTHLFAASAELGLSSIDVDLHQDTFRRPWQIAALINIHRGRRVLRCYYSEGDEMRSAPFWIGAP
;
A
#
# COMPACT_ATOMS: atom_id res chain seq x y z
N MET A 1 -9.07 26.25 10.26
CA MET A 1 -10.38 25.61 10.50
C MET A 1 -10.15 24.41 11.41
N SER A 2 -10.99 24.16 12.42
CA SER A 2 -10.80 23.02 13.32
C SER A 2 -11.33 21.74 12.70
N VAL A 3 -10.53 20.68 12.77
CA VAL A 3 -10.96 19.32 12.44
C VAL A 3 -11.05 18.53 13.75
N ASP A 4 -12.20 17.93 13.99
CA ASP A 4 -12.52 17.22 15.22
C ASP A 4 -12.88 15.76 14.90
N VAL A 5 -12.71 14.88 15.89
CA VAL A 5 -13.17 13.50 15.84
C VAL A 5 -14.30 13.31 16.85
N GLU A 6 -15.47 12.90 16.37
CA GLU A 6 -16.58 12.47 17.21
C GLU A 6 -16.40 11.02 17.60
N LEU A 7 -16.57 10.71 18.89
CA LEU A 7 -16.48 9.36 19.43
C LEU A 7 -17.86 8.84 19.82
N TYR A 8 -18.09 7.56 19.54
CA TYR A 8 -19.34 6.87 19.75
C TYR A 8 -19.05 5.56 20.47
N ARG A 9 -19.76 5.31 21.56
CA ARG A 9 -19.71 4.01 22.23
C ARG A 9 -20.58 3.01 21.46
N SER A 10 -20.10 1.80 21.23
CA SER A 10 -20.76 0.91 20.26
C SER A 10 -22.09 0.32 20.73
N ASP A 11 -22.32 0.22 22.04
CA ASP A 11 -23.52 -0.40 22.60
C ASP A 11 -24.81 0.37 22.25
N ASP A 12 -24.70 1.69 22.12
CA ASP A 12 -25.83 2.59 21.88
C ASP A 12 -25.56 3.60 20.74
N TYR A 13 -24.33 3.63 20.20
CA TYR A 13 -23.82 4.67 19.30
C TYR A 13 -24.17 6.07 19.76
N VAL A 14 -24.23 6.27 21.08
CA VAL A 14 -24.42 7.58 21.68
C VAL A 14 -23.10 8.30 21.55
N ARG A 15 -23.16 9.50 20.96
CA ARG A 15 -22.00 10.38 20.86
C ARG A 15 -21.57 10.75 22.27
N THR A 16 -20.37 10.31 22.65
CA THR A 16 -19.84 10.54 24.00
C THR A 16 -19.13 11.88 24.07
N ARG A 17 -18.18 12.12 23.15
CA ARG A 17 -17.34 13.32 23.17
C ARG A 17 -16.77 13.69 21.79
N ARG A 18 -16.13 14.86 21.73
CA ARG A 18 -15.29 15.31 20.61
C ARG A 18 -13.85 15.48 21.08
N VAL A 19 -12.91 15.03 20.26
CA VAL A 19 -11.48 15.27 20.46
C VAL A 19 -10.93 16.04 19.27
N LYS A 20 -9.91 16.88 19.49
CA LYS A 20 -9.23 17.57 18.39
C LYS A 20 -8.40 16.57 17.60
N LEU A 21 -8.46 16.63 16.27
CA LEU A 21 -7.69 15.71 15.42
C LEU A 21 -6.18 15.96 15.51
N MET A 22 -5.78 17.24 15.65
CA MET A 22 -4.35 17.59 15.55
C MET A 22 -3.45 17.06 16.67
N PRO A 23 -3.88 17.05 17.95
CA PRO A 23 -3.15 16.36 19.00
C PRO A 23 -2.98 14.86 18.77
N LEU A 24 -3.88 14.21 18.00
CA LEU A 24 -3.74 12.79 17.66
C LEU A 24 -2.71 12.57 16.54
N LEU A 25 -2.72 13.41 15.51
CA LEU A 25 -1.87 13.23 14.34
C LEU A 25 -0.42 13.68 14.58
N ARG A 26 -0.22 14.78 15.30
CA ARG A 26 1.11 15.41 15.44
C ARG A 26 2.18 14.45 15.98
N PRO A 27 1.96 13.70 17.08
CA PRO A 27 2.98 12.78 17.60
C PRO A 27 3.36 11.68 16.60
N ILE A 28 2.40 11.22 15.79
CA ILE A 28 2.65 10.21 14.75
C ILE A 28 3.65 10.76 13.74
N PHE A 29 3.39 11.95 13.20
CA PHE A 29 4.22 12.54 12.16
C PHE A 29 5.56 13.08 12.68
N GLU A 30 5.63 13.53 13.94
CA GLU A 30 6.91 13.87 14.59
C GLU A 30 7.80 12.65 14.73
N TRP A 31 7.23 11.52 15.17
CA TRP A 31 7.94 10.24 15.20
C TRP A 31 8.36 9.80 13.78
N LEU A 32 7.46 9.94 12.81
CA LEU A 32 7.68 9.52 11.42
C LEU A 32 8.80 10.29 10.73
N LEU A 33 8.84 11.61 10.94
CA LEU A 33 9.79 12.51 10.30
C LEU A 33 11.07 12.70 11.12
N GLY A 34 11.07 12.32 12.40
CA GLY A 34 12.19 12.50 13.30
C GLY A 34 12.48 13.96 13.63
N GLU A 35 11.50 14.86 13.47
CA GLU A 35 11.61 16.30 13.74
C GLU A 35 10.35 16.83 14.44
N SER A 36 10.51 17.93 15.20
CA SER A 36 9.37 18.61 15.83
C SER A 36 8.51 19.29 14.75
N LEU A 37 7.19 19.18 14.90
CA LEU A 37 6.24 19.78 13.97
C LEU A 37 5.50 20.97 14.58
N GLU A 38 5.92 21.52 15.72
CA GLU A 38 5.22 22.60 16.44
C GLU A 38 4.76 23.75 15.53
N GLN A 39 5.63 24.17 14.60
CA GLN A 39 5.37 25.25 13.64
C GLN A 39 4.80 24.78 12.30
N ALA A 40 4.55 23.47 12.15
CA ALA A 40 4.05 22.87 10.93
C ALA A 40 2.58 23.21 10.69
N THR A 41 2.27 23.46 9.41
CA THR A 41 0.90 23.54 8.91
C THR A 41 0.50 22.21 8.31
N PHE A 42 -0.52 21.58 8.89
CA PHE A 42 -1.16 20.39 8.34
C PHE A 42 -2.29 20.80 7.40
N ARG A 43 -2.27 20.29 6.17
CA ARG A 43 -3.38 20.39 5.23
C ARG A 43 -3.92 18.98 5.00
N LEU A 44 -5.18 18.79 5.36
CA LEU A 44 -5.86 17.50 5.32
C LEU A 44 -6.94 17.55 4.24
N ALA A 45 -6.88 16.63 3.29
CA ALA A 45 -7.94 16.41 2.31
C ALA A 45 -8.54 15.03 2.54
N PHE A 46 -9.76 14.97 3.05
CA PHE A 46 -10.49 13.71 3.25
C PHE A 46 -11.08 13.24 1.94
N LEU A 47 -11.00 11.94 1.70
CA LEU A 47 -11.17 11.39 0.37
C LEU A 47 -12.29 10.35 0.38
N PRO A 48 -13.20 10.38 -0.62
CA PRO A 48 -14.40 9.54 -0.66
C PRO A 48 -14.08 8.11 -1.14
N VAL A 49 -13.05 7.50 -0.57
CA VAL A 49 -12.67 6.12 -0.81
C VAL A 49 -13.17 5.28 0.35
N PRO A 50 -14.04 4.29 0.12
CA PRO A 50 -14.58 3.49 1.21
C PRO A 50 -13.50 2.73 1.98
N ASP A 51 -13.55 2.81 3.31
CA ASP A 51 -12.83 1.93 4.24
C ASP A 51 -13.81 1.55 5.35
N HIS A 52 -14.23 0.29 5.33
CA HIS A 52 -15.16 -0.26 6.31
C HIS A 52 -14.44 -1.10 7.38
N GLY A 53 -13.11 -1.14 7.34
CA GLY A 53 -12.28 -1.90 8.26
C GLY A 53 -12.46 -1.45 9.71
N THR A 54 -12.17 -2.38 10.60
CA THR A 54 -12.06 -2.13 12.04
C THR A 54 -10.59 -2.26 12.39
N LEU A 55 -10.06 -1.32 13.19
CA LEU A 55 -8.78 -1.55 13.84
C LEU A 55 -9.03 -2.50 15.01
N ASP A 56 -8.57 -3.74 14.86
CA ASP A 56 -8.67 -4.76 15.89
C ASP A 56 -7.81 -4.41 17.12
N GLY A 57 -8.19 -4.95 18.28
CA GLY A 57 -7.54 -4.71 19.57
C GLY A 57 -8.55 -4.50 20.68
N GLU A 58 -8.07 -4.14 21.87
CA GLU A 58 -8.87 -3.87 23.07
C GLU A 58 -8.63 -2.41 23.50
N PRO A 59 -9.52 -1.46 23.16
CA PRO A 59 -10.75 -1.65 22.39
C PRO A 59 -10.53 -1.71 20.88
N SER A 60 -11.46 -2.35 20.18
CA SER A 60 -11.57 -2.21 18.73
C SER A 60 -12.12 -0.83 18.37
N VAL A 61 -11.63 -0.25 17.26
CA VAL A 61 -12.01 1.11 16.85
C VAL A 61 -12.36 1.14 15.36
N ARG A 62 -13.53 1.68 15.02
CA ARG A 62 -14.06 1.68 13.65
C ARG A 62 -14.46 3.07 13.14
N ASN A 63 -14.16 3.36 11.88
CA ASN A 63 -14.66 4.56 11.21
C ASN A 63 -16.15 4.39 10.85
N LEU A 64 -17.03 5.16 11.48
CA LEU A 64 -18.46 5.19 11.20
C LEU A 64 -18.81 6.04 9.97
N ARG A 65 -17.87 6.85 9.48
CA ARG A 65 -17.98 7.57 8.20
C ARG A 65 -17.18 6.85 7.12
N GLY A 66 -17.40 5.54 7.01
CA GLY A 66 -16.60 4.65 6.17
C GLY A 66 -16.63 4.97 4.67
N SER A 67 -17.51 5.84 4.17
CA SER A 67 -17.43 6.34 2.79
C SER A 67 -16.21 7.24 2.54
N HIS A 68 -15.63 7.78 3.61
CA HIS A 68 -14.39 8.58 3.57
C HIS A 68 -13.38 7.91 4.48
N GLY A 69 -12.78 6.83 3.99
CA GLY A 69 -11.84 6.00 4.70
C GLY A 69 -10.43 6.58 4.81
N TYR A 70 -10.11 7.57 3.99
CA TYR A 70 -8.75 8.01 3.76
C TYR A 70 -8.61 9.52 3.87
N VAL A 71 -7.41 9.97 4.21
CA VAL A 71 -7.03 11.39 4.22
C VAL A 71 -5.65 11.56 3.61
N HIS A 72 -5.53 12.54 2.73
CA HIS A 72 -4.26 12.99 2.21
C HIS A 72 -3.68 14.05 3.13
N VAL A 73 -2.52 13.75 3.68
CA VAL A 73 -1.82 14.60 4.65
C VAL A 73 -0.70 15.33 3.93
N ARG A 74 -0.72 16.67 3.99
CA ARG A 74 0.41 17.52 3.58
C ARG A 74 0.90 18.32 4.78
N ILE A 75 2.19 18.23 5.06
CA ILE A 75 2.84 18.91 6.19
C ILE A 75 3.83 19.91 5.61
N VAL A 76 3.63 21.18 5.94
CA VAL A 76 4.47 22.30 5.49
C VAL A 76 5.12 22.94 6.72
N VAL A 77 6.44 23.07 6.70
CA VAL A 77 7.23 23.73 7.76
C VAL A 77 7.99 24.88 7.10
N ASP A 78 7.85 26.10 7.62
CA ASP A 78 8.49 27.31 7.07
C ASP A 78 8.24 27.54 5.57
N GLY A 79 7.07 27.13 5.09
CA GLY A 79 6.68 27.23 3.67
C GLY A 79 7.22 26.09 2.79
N GLU A 80 8.07 25.20 3.31
CA GLU A 80 8.57 24.03 2.59
C GLU A 80 7.71 22.78 2.85
N LEU A 81 7.42 22.02 1.79
CA LEU A 81 6.77 20.73 1.92
C LEU A 81 7.72 19.74 2.59
N ARG A 82 7.37 19.25 3.78
CA ARG A 82 8.12 18.23 4.52
C ARG A 82 7.58 16.83 4.29
N TYR A 83 6.26 16.71 4.15
CA TYR A 83 5.59 15.44 3.99
C TYR A 83 4.33 15.57 3.14
N GLN A 84 4.10 14.58 2.30
CA GLN A 84 2.88 14.45 1.51
C GLN A 84 2.63 12.96 1.26
N HIS A 85 1.55 12.44 1.82
CA HIS A 85 1.15 11.06 1.59
C HIS A 85 -0.31 10.81 2.03
N PRO A 86 -1.04 9.91 1.35
CA PRO A 86 -2.31 9.43 1.85
C PRO A 86 -2.20 8.42 2.99
N HIS A 87 -3.20 8.44 3.88
CA HIS A 87 -3.32 7.45 4.95
C HIS A 87 -4.74 6.98 5.14
N ALA A 88 -4.90 5.71 5.51
CA ALA A 88 -6.15 5.21 6.02
C ALA A 88 -6.45 5.85 7.38
N LEU A 89 -7.66 6.34 7.59
CA LEU A 89 -8.08 6.90 8.87
C LEU A 89 -8.03 5.84 9.99
N ARG A 90 -8.24 4.55 9.65
CA ARG A 90 -8.05 3.45 10.60
C ARG A 90 -6.62 3.39 11.17
N GLU A 91 -5.62 3.86 10.42
CA GLU A 91 -4.22 3.79 10.86
C GLU A 91 -3.83 5.02 11.66
N ILE A 92 -4.06 6.21 11.12
CA ILE A 92 -3.54 7.44 11.71
C ILE A 92 -4.50 8.11 12.69
N VAL A 93 -5.78 7.73 12.70
CA VAL A 93 -6.77 8.23 13.67
C VAL A 93 -7.16 7.15 14.66
N ALA A 94 -7.53 5.96 14.19
CA ALA A 94 -8.06 4.93 15.09
C ALA A 94 -6.99 4.39 16.06
N ARG A 95 -5.71 4.31 15.67
CA ARG A 95 -4.64 3.80 16.54
C ARG A 95 -4.34 4.72 17.74
N PRO A 96 -4.12 6.04 17.57
CA PRO A 96 -4.02 6.95 18.71
C PRO A 96 -5.29 6.96 19.57
N LEU A 97 -6.47 6.87 18.94
CA LEU A 97 -7.73 6.77 19.68
C LEU A 97 -7.82 5.50 20.50
N GLN A 98 -7.41 4.35 19.95
CA GLN A 98 -7.42 3.08 20.67
C GLN A 98 -6.57 3.16 21.94
N GLN A 99 -5.38 3.75 21.87
CA GLN A 99 -4.52 3.97 23.04
C GLN A 99 -5.21 4.86 24.08
N LEU A 100 -5.72 6.02 23.64
CA LEU A 100 -6.44 6.95 24.50
C LEU A 100 -7.67 6.32 25.17
N LEU A 101 -8.44 5.52 24.42
CA LEU A 101 -9.67 4.89 24.87
C LEU A 101 -9.42 3.69 25.78
N ALA A 102 -8.35 2.93 25.54
CA ALA A 102 -7.93 1.84 26.42
C ALA A 102 -7.55 2.36 27.82
N GLU A 103 -6.88 3.52 27.87
CA GLU A 103 -6.48 4.16 29.13
C GLU A 103 -7.67 4.76 29.88
N GLU A 104 -8.55 5.48 29.18
CA GLU A 104 -9.67 6.19 29.82
C GLU A 104 -10.89 5.28 30.12
N TYR A 105 -11.13 4.27 29.28
CA TYR A 105 -12.33 3.43 29.32
C TYR A 105 -12.00 1.93 29.18
N PRO A 106 -11.22 1.35 30.10
CA PRO A 106 -10.72 -0.04 29.97
C PRO A 106 -11.81 -1.12 29.94
N ALA A 107 -13.03 -0.81 30.37
CA ALA A 107 -14.17 -1.73 30.34
C ALA A 107 -14.89 -1.77 28.97
N GLU A 108 -14.72 -0.73 28.16
CA GLU A 108 -15.39 -0.58 26.87
C GLU A 108 -14.55 -1.27 25.80
N LYS A 109 -15.14 -2.22 25.05
CA LYS A 109 -14.39 -3.06 24.09
C LYS A 109 -14.51 -2.62 22.64
N HIS A 110 -15.50 -1.78 22.35
CA HIS A 110 -15.85 -1.41 20.98
C HIS A 110 -16.16 0.08 20.89
N TRP A 111 -15.50 0.77 19.97
CA TRP A 111 -15.72 2.18 19.70
C TRP A 111 -15.90 2.47 18.22
N GLY A 112 -16.73 3.46 17.94
CA GLY A 112 -16.84 4.10 16.64
C GLY A 112 -16.29 5.52 16.68
N PHE A 113 -15.76 6.00 15.56
CA PHE A 113 -15.38 7.39 15.38
C PHE A 113 -15.88 7.97 14.06
N GLY A 114 -15.97 9.30 13.97
CA GLY A 114 -16.29 10.00 12.72
C GLY A 114 -15.59 11.35 12.64
N ILE A 115 -15.05 11.70 11.47
CA ILE A 115 -14.32 12.96 11.28
C ILE A 115 -15.26 14.10 10.95
N VAL A 116 -15.30 15.13 11.80
CA VAL A 116 -16.02 16.38 11.57
C VAL A 116 -15.04 17.42 11.03
N ALA A 117 -15.25 17.82 9.78
CA ALA A 117 -14.50 18.88 9.12
C ALA A 117 -15.44 19.66 8.18
N PRO A 118 -15.08 20.90 7.81
CA PRO A 118 -15.75 21.64 6.76
C PRO A 118 -15.91 20.82 5.48
N GLY A 119 -17.15 20.65 5.01
CA GLY A 119 -17.51 19.87 3.83
C GLY A 119 -17.85 18.38 4.11
N LEU A 120 -17.67 17.90 5.34
CA LEU A 120 -17.98 16.52 5.74
C LEU A 120 -19.22 16.42 6.63
N GLU A 121 -19.89 17.53 6.93
CA GLU A 121 -20.99 17.60 7.91
C GLU A 121 -22.21 16.77 7.50
N HIS A 122 -22.39 16.54 6.20
CA HIS A 122 -23.53 15.82 5.64
C HIS A 122 -23.29 14.32 5.46
N ILE A 123 -22.09 13.83 5.77
CA ILE A 123 -21.77 12.41 5.60
C ILE A 123 -22.47 11.60 6.69
N ALA A 124 -23.36 10.72 6.27
CA ALA A 124 -24.11 9.85 7.15
C ALA A 124 -23.17 8.92 7.94
N LEU A 125 -23.49 8.74 9.23
CA LEU A 125 -22.90 7.69 10.04
C LEU A 125 -23.51 6.36 9.62
N VAL A 126 -22.68 5.42 9.20
CA VAL A 126 -23.08 4.04 8.97
C VAL A 126 -22.90 3.29 10.27
N ARG A 127 -24.01 2.88 10.89
CA ARG A 127 -23.96 2.01 12.06
C ARG A 127 -23.66 0.57 11.61
N PRO A 128 -22.61 -0.05 12.13
CA PRO A 128 -22.38 -1.48 11.97
C PRO A 128 -23.62 -2.26 12.41
N THR A 129 -23.96 -3.30 11.66
CA THR A 129 -24.74 -4.40 12.23
C THR A 129 -23.93 -4.98 13.38
N PRO A 130 -24.46 -5.06 14.61
CA PRO A 130 -23.76 -5.67 15.73
C PRO A 130 -23.33 -7.10 15.35
N PRO A 131 -22.15 -7.57 15.76
CA PRO A 131 -21.79 -8.97 15.60
C PRO A 131 -22.80 -9.80 16.40
N VAL A 132 -23.71 -10.48 15.70
CA VAL A 132 -24.67 -11.39 16.33
C VAL A 132 -23.93 -12.67 16.68
N GLY A 133 -23.63 -12.88 17.96
CA GLY A 133 -23.14 -14.17 18.44
C GLY A 133 -24.19 -15.26 18.17
N GLY A 134 -23.77 -16.35 17.50
CA GLY A 134 -24.67 -17.47 17.18
C GLY A 134 -25.31 -17.44 15.80
N LEU A 135 -24.73 -16.72 14.84
CA LEU A 135 -25.15 -16.78 13.44
C LEU A 135 -24.81 -18.16 12.87
N VAL A 136 -25.81 -19.05 12.85
CA VAL A 136 -25.78 -20.24 11.99
C VAL A 136 -26.00 -19.73 10.58
N GLU A 137 -24.94 -19.72 9.79
CA GLU A 137 -25.02 -19.46 8.36
C GLU A 137 -25.79 -20.62 7.73
N ILE A 138 -27.10 -20.48 7.55
CA ILE A 138 -27.88 -21.40 6.72
C ILE A 138 -27.58 -20.99 5.28
N THR A 139 -26.49 -21.52 4.72
CA THR A 139 -26.30 -21.58 3.28
C THR A 139 -27.43 -22.41 2.69
N THR A 140 -28.47 -21.75 2.20
CA THR A 140 -29.44 -22.36 1.29
C THR A 140 -28.75 -22.54 -0.06
N ASP A 141 -28.06 -23.67 -0.17
CA ASP A 141 -27.33 -24.07 -1.37
C ASP A 141 -28.31 -24.48 -2.48
N HIS A 142 -28.88 -23.47 -3.15
CA HIS A 142 -29.62 -23.63 -4.39
C HIS A 142 -29.10 -22.64 -5.44
N ARG A 143 -27.79 -22.65 -5.69
CA ARG A 143 -27.27 -22.10 -6.94
C ARG A 143 -27.50 -23.15 -8.04
N ARG A 144 -28.43 -22.85 -8.94
CA ARG A 144 -28.44 -23.45 -10.29
C ARG A 144 -27.01 -23.32 -10.85
N PRO A 145 -26.40 -24.38 -11.39
CA PRO A 145 -25.06 -24.30 -11.95
C PRO A 145 -25.07 -23.22 -13.04
N ALA A 146 -24.20 -22.22 -12.90
CA ALA A 146 -23.94 -21.26 -13.95
C ALA A 146 -23.48 -22.03 -15.19
N ALA A 147 -24.04 -21.73 -16.36
CA ALA A 147 -23.78 -22.45 -17.62
C ALA A 147 -22.33 -22.31 -18.15
N PHE A 148 -21.45 -21.60 -17.42
CA PHE A 148 -20.06 -21.38 -17.77
C PHE A 148 -19.21 -21.38 -16.50
N HIS A 149 -18.14 -22.17 -16.52
CA HIS A 149 -17.09 -22.20 -15.50
C HIS A 149 -15.84 -21.60 -16.10
N VAL A 150 -15.29 -20.56 -15.46
CA VAL A 150 -13.98 -20.00 -15.83
C VAL A 150 -12.97 -20.73 -14.96
N GLU A 151 -12.17 -21.59 -15.57
CA GLU A 151 -11.07 -22.27 -14.91
C GLU A 151 -9.78 -21.49 -15.20
N GLU A 152 -9.05 -21.15 -14.15
CA GLU A 152 -7.74 -20.55 -14.31
C GLU A 152 -6.75 -21.62 -14.75
N ILE A 153 -6.22 -21.48 -15.96
CA ILE A 153 -5.18 -22.38 -16.46
C ILE A 153 -3.89 -22.09 -15.67
N PRO A 154 -3.28 -23.09 -15.01
CA PRO A 154 -2.02 -22.90 -14.30
C PRO A 154 -0.96 -22.37 -15.26
N ASP A 155 -0.26 -21.32 -14.85
CA ASP A 155 0.91 -20.84 -15.59
C ASP A 155 1.96 -21.96 -15.67
N PRO A 156 2.66 -22.10 -16.81
CA PRO A 156 3.75 -23.06 -16.92
C PRO A 156 4.83 -22.75 -15.87
N GLU A 157 5.38 -23.80 -15.28
CA GLU A 157 6.41 -23.67 -14.25
C GLU A 157 7.61 -22.87 -14.77
N PRO A 158 8.05 -21.81 -14.05
CA PRO A 158 9.19 -21.00 -14.48
C PRO A 158 10.48 -21.83 -14.62
N PRO A 159 11.32 -21.56 -15.63
CA PRO A 159 12.62 -22.23 -15.77
C PRO A 159 13.53 -21.93 -14.56
N ALA A 160 14.50 -22.78 -14.29
CA ALA A 160 15.48 -22.53 -13.23
C ALA A 160 16.57 -21.56 -13.69
N ALA A 161 17.03 -20.68 -12.80
CA ALA A 161 18.19 -19.82 -13.01
C ALA A 161 18.94 -19.52 -11.71
N THR A 162 20.20 -19.12 -11.84
CA THR A 162 21.08 -18.60 -10.80
C THR A 162 21.29 -17.10 -10.96
N LEU A 163 21.70 -16.41 -9.89
CA LEU A 163 22.10 -15.00 -9.96
C LEU A 163 23.21 -14.75 -11.00
N ARG A 164 24.15 -15.69 -11.13
CA ARG A 164 25.26 -15.60 -12.10
C ARG A 164 24.77 -15.65 -13.55
N GLU A 165 23.81 -16.51 -13.85
CA GLU A 165 23.19 -16.59 -15.19
C GLU A 165 22.41 -15.32 -15.53
N LEU A 166 21.91 -14.61 -14.51
CA LEU A 166 21.28 -13.30 -14.65
C LEU A 166 22.29 -12.12 -14.56
N GLY A 167 23.58 -12.38 -14.74
CA GLY A 167 24.62 -11.34 -14.81
C GLY A 167 25.03 -10.71 -13.48
N VAL A 168 24.62 -11.27 -12.33
CA VAL A 168 24.99 -10.74 -11.01
C VAL A 168 26.36 -11.29 -10.58
N LEU A 169 27.34 -10.40 -10.45
CA LEU A 169 28.73 -10.73 -10.11
C LEU A 169 29.15 -10.30 -8.68
N GLY A 170 28.32 -9.55 -7.94
CA GLY A 170 28.67 -8.94 -6.64
C GLY A 170 27.60 -9.07 -5.55
N GLU A 171 27.83 -8.40 -4.41
CA GLU A 171 26.84 -8.29 -3.33
C GLU A 171 25.62 -7.45 -3.77
N GLY A 172 24.44 -7.74 -3.20
CA GLY A 172 23.19 -7.08 -3.58
C GLY A 172 23.14 -5.60 -3.21
N ALA A 173 22.39 -4.81 -3.98
CA ALA A 173 22.25 -3.37 -3.80
C ALA A 173 21.09 -2.97 -2.85
N GLY A 174 20.25 -3.93 -2.46
CA GLY A 174 19.12 -3.73 -1.55
C GLY A 174 19.41 -4.06 -0.08
N PRO A 175 18.38 -3.98 0.80
CA PRO A 175 18.47 -4.50 2.16
C PRO A 175 18.98 -5.94 2.13
N ARG A 176 19.87 -6.32 3.07
CA ARG A 176 20.26 -7.73 3.29
C ARG A 176 19.04 -8.48 3.81
N ALA A 177 18.10 -8.83 2.93
CA ALA A 177 17.02 -9.72 3.28
C ALA A 177 17.67 -11.00 3.80
N GLY A 178 17.26 -11.44 4.98
CA GLY A 178 17.80 -12.64 5.61
C GLY A 178 17.78 -13.81 4.61
N ARG A 179 18.61 -14.82 4.86
CA ARG A 179 18.83 -16.05 4.05
C ARG A 179 17.55 -16.87 3.70
N ARG A 180 16.34 -16.32 3.89
CA ARG A 180 15.01 -16.94 3.81
C ARG A 180 13.99 -16.25 2.89
N ALA A 181 14.31 -15.14 2.21
CA ALA A 181 13.32 -14.49 1.32
C ALA A 181 12.81 -15.44 0.21
N GLY A 182 11.49 -15.47 0.00
CA GLY A 182 10.81 -16.30 -1.00
C GLY A 182 11.01 -15.82 -2.44
N VAL A 183 11.31 -14.53 -2.63
CA VAL A 183 11.54 -13.90 -3.93
C VAL A 183 12.83 -13.09 -3.88
N GLY A 184 13.67 -13.21 -4.90
CA GLY A 184 14.80 -12.31 -5.16
C GLY A 184 14.61 -11.57 -6.48
N VAL A 185 15.07 -10.32 -6.55
CA VAL A 185 14.87 -9.44 -7.74
C VAL A 185 16.19 -9.11 -8.40
N VAL A 186 16.30 -9.27 -9.70
CA VAL A 186 17.45 -8.81 -10.49
C VAL A 186 16.95 -7.75 -11.46
N PHE A 187 17.46 -6.54 -11.37
CA PHE A 187 17.17 -5.51 -12.36
C PHE A 187 18.22 -5.53 -13.47
N ASP A 188 17.79 -5.39 -14.71
CA ASP A 188 18.69 -4.94 -15.77
C ASP A 188 19.25 -3.56 -15.44
N GLY A 189 20.48 -3.30 -15.88
CA GLY A 189 21.17 -2.05 -15.61
C GLY A 189 20.36 -0.82 -16.04
N ASP A 190 19.75 -0.88 -17.22
CA ASP A 190 18.93 0.22 -17.76
C ASP A 190 17.62 0.39 -17.00
N ALA A 191 16.94 -0.71 -16.62
CA ALA A 191 15.73 -0.65 -15.80
C ALA A 191 16.02 -0.04 -14.43
N TYR A 192 17.11 -0.45 -13.79
CA TYR A 192 17.56 0.10 -12.52
C TYR A 192 17.89 1.59 -12.67
N ALA A 193 18.73 1.96 -13.65
CA ALA A 193 19.12 3.34 -13.93
C ALA A 193 17.91 4.24 -14.21
N GLY A 194 16.91 3.72 -14.93
CA GLY A 194 15.57 4.30 -15.11
C GLY A 194 14.96 4.76 -13.79
N LEU A 195 14.70 3.80 -12.89
CA LEU A 195 14.01 4.05 -11.64
C LEU A 195 14.80 4.98 -10.71
N ILE A 196 16.11 4.80 -10.59
CA ILE A 196 16.93 5.54 -9.61
C ILE A 196 17.48 6.87 -10.14
N GLY A 197 17.40 7.15 -11.44
CA GLY A 197 18.02 8.34 -12.02
C GLY A 197 17.35 8.89 -13.28
N THR A 198 17.37 8.15 -14.39
CA THR A 198 17.12 8.72 -15.71
C THR A 198 15.65 9.05 -15.99
N THR A 199 14.70 8.30 -15.41
CA THR A 199 13.28 8.62 -15.52
C THR A 199 12.95 9.88 -14.71
N PRO A 200 12.37 10.93 -15.30
CA PRO A 200 12.05 12.17 -14.59
C PRO A 200 10.73 12.01 -13.83
N PHE A 201 10.80 11.49 -12.60
CA PHE A 201 9.62 11.42 -11.74
C PHE A 201 9.20 12.79 -11.23
N SER A 202 7.89 13.00 -11.11
CA SER A 202 7.31 14.19 -10.45
C SER A 202 7.78 14.29 -9.00
N THR A 203 8.03 15.52 -8.56
CA THR A 203 8.29 15.86 -7.15
C THR A 203 7.07 16.37 -6.41
N ASP A 204 5.93 16.49 -7.12
CA ASP A 204 4.69 17.06 -6.60
C ASP A 204 3.56 16.02 -6.46
N VAL A 205 3.62 14.97 -7.27
CA VAL A 205 2.62 13.90 -7.35
C VAL A 205 3.32 12.55 -7.34
N GLU A 206 2.79 11.59 -6.57
CA GLU A 206 3.27 10.22 -6.61
C GLU A 206 2.94 9.58 -7.97
N GLU A 207 3.94 8.96 -8.58
CA GLU A 207 3.84 8.31 -9.89
C GLU A 207 4.11 6.82 -9.77
N GLY A 208 3.75 6.06 -10.80
CA GLY A 208 3.92 4.62 -10.81
C GLY A 208 3.81 4.00 -12.19
N GLY A 209 3.89 2.68 -12.23
CA GLY A 209 3.85 1.92 -13.47
C GLY A 209 4.01 0.44 -13.23
N PHE A 210 4.25 -0.26 -14.33
CA PHE A 210 4.42 -1.71 -14.34
C PHE A 210 5.88 -2.09 -14.46
N LEU A 211 6.22 -3.26 -13.94
CA LEU A 211 7.50 -3.90 -14.16
C LEU A 211 7.32 -5.06 -15.12
N ALA A 212 8.06 -5.03 -16.22
CA ALA A 212 8.13 -6.12 -17.18
C ALA A 212 9.42 -6.91 -16.94
N GLY A 213 9.35 -8.22 -17.16
CA GLY A 213 10.50 -9.07 -16.92
C GLY A 213 10.24 -10.55 -17.10
N ARG A 214 11.22 -11.35 -16.68
CA ARG A 214 11.19 -12.81 -16.71
C ARG A 214 11.20 -13.35 -15.29
N VAL A 215 10.64 -14.54 -15.14
CA VAL A 215 10.50 -15.20 -13.84
C VAL A 215 11.18 -16.54 -13.93
N TYR A 216 11.92 -16.88 -12.88
CA TYR A 216 12.67 -18.12 -12.78
C TYR A 216 12.46 -18.76 -11.41
N ARG A 217 12.65 -20.07 -11.33
CA ARG A 217 12.94 -20.74 -10.08
C ARG A 217 14.39 -20.49 -9.69
N TRP A 218 14.62 -20.20 -8.42
CA TRP A 218 15.99 -20.05 -7.94
C TRP A 218 16.66 -21.42 -7.89
N ALA A 219 17.64 -21.65 -8.75
CA ALA A 219 18.41 -22.88 -8.79
C ALA A 219 19.05 -23.17 -7.40
N GLY A 220 18.84 -24.39 -6.89
CA GLY A 220 19.23 -24.79 -5.53
C GLY A 220 18.22 -24.42 -4.43
N HIS A 221 17.19 -23.64 -4.74
CA HIS A 221 16.11 -23.26 -3.84
C HIS A 221 14.75 -23.29 -4.56
N PRO A 222 14.21 -24.48 -4.90
CA PRO A 222 13.05 -24.62 -5.80
C PRO A 222 11.76 -23.97 -5.28
N GLN A 223 11.66 -23.74 -3.96
CA GLN A 223 10.52 -23.02 -3.35
C GLN A 223 10.62 -21.49 -3.48
N ARG A 224 11.68 -20.98 -4.12
CA ARG A 224 11.94 -19.54 -4.27
C ARG A 224 11.94 -19.13 -5.73
N TYR A 225 11.62 -17.87 -5.96
CA TYR A 225 11.61 -17.26 -7.27
C TYR A 225 12.77 -16.26 -7.44
N LEU A 226 13.25 -16.13 -8.66
CA LEU A 226 14.06 -15.01 -9.13
C LEU A 226 13.25 -14.24 -10.18
N VAL A 227 13.08 -12.95 -9.98
CA VAL A 227 12.38 -12.05 -10.89
C VAL A 227 13.41 -11.17 -11.56
N HIS A 228 13.59 -11.35 -12.85
CA HIS A 228 14.49 -10.55 -13.68
C HIS A 228 13.69 -9.42 -14.32
N VAL A 229 13.77 -8.21 -13.77
CA VAL A 229 13.10 -7.01 -14.27
C VAL A 229 13.93 -6.41 -15.39
N THR A 230 13.39 -6.46 -16.60
CA THR A 230 14.05 -5.96 -17.82
C THR A 230 13.62 -4.53 -18.13
N GLU A 231 12.44 -4.10 -17.66
CA GLU A 231 11.93 -2.75 -17.95
C GLU A 231 10.92 -2.25 -16.91
N ALA A 232 10.90 -0.93 -16.73
CA ALA A 232 9.86 -0.21 -16.01
C ALA A 232 9.03 0.62 -16.99
N VAL A 233 7.73 0.33 -17.06
CA VAL A 233 6.79 0.95 -18.00
C VAL A 233 5.84 1.86 -17.25
N ALA A 234 5.92 3.17 -17.49
CA ALA A 234 5.02 4.14 -16.86
C ALA A 234 3.56 3.89 -17.26
N ALA A 235 2.63 3.92 -16.29
CA ALA A 235 1.21 3.80 -16.60
C ALA A 235 0.69 5.13 -17.18
N GLN A 236 0.38 5.17 -18.48
CA GLN A 236 -0.14 6.37 -19.12
C GLN A 236 -1.61 6.61 -18.77
N ARG A 237 -1.92 7.80 -18.22
CA ARG A 237 -3.26 8.28 -17.83
C ARG A 237 -3.89 7.47 -16.69
N THR A 238 -3.23 7.42 -15.54
CA THR A 238 -3.95 7.20 -14.29
C THR A 238 -4.90 8.37 -14.09
N GLY A 239 -6.20 8.10 -13.97
CA GLY A 239 -7.15 9.13 -13.56
C GLY A 239 -6.64 9.71 -12.23
N ALA A 240 -6.37 11.01 -12.21
CA ALA A 240 -5.78 11.70 -11.09
C ALA A 240 -6.70 11.58 -9.86
N SER A 241 -6.44 10.56 -9.05
CA SER A 241 -6.92 10.45 -7.68
C SER A 241 -5.70 10.20 -6.82
N LEU A 242 -5.46 11.15 -5.92
CA LEU A 242 -4.39 11.20 -4.93
C LEU A 242 -4.23 9.97 -4.02
N LEU A 243 -5.12 8.97 -4.15
CA LEU A 243 -5.11 7.72 -3.40
C LEU A 243 -5.00 6.47 -4.24
N GLN A 244 -5.32 6.59 -5.52
CA GLN A 244 -5.58 5.44 -6.33
C GLN A 244 -4.70 5.59 -7.55
N PHE A 245 -3.49 5.04 -7.42
CA PHE A 245 -2.86 4.45 -8.58
C PHE A 245 -3.73 3.27 -9.03
N THR A 246 -4.94 3.57 -9.54
CA THR A 246 -5.83 2.54 -10.07
C THR A 246 -5.20 2.11 -11.37
N PHE A 247 -4.61 0.93 -11.37
CA PHE A 247 -4.35 0.21 -12.60
C PHE A 247 -5.71 -0.09 -13.23
N THR A 248 -6.18 0.80 -14.11
CA THR A 248 -7.44 0.61 -14.81
C THR A 248 -7.31 -0.59 -15.75
N GLY A 249 -8.46 -1.16 -16.16
CA GLY A 249 -8.47 -2.19 -17.21
C GLY A 249 -7.72 -1.75 -18.47
N ASP A 250 -7.78 -0.46 -18.82
CA ASP A 250 -7.03 0.12 -19.94
C ASP A 250 -5.51 0.11 -19.71
N SER A 251 -5.05 0.40 -18.50
CA SER A 251 -3.62 0.30 -18.14
C SER A 251 -3.13 -1.14 -18.28
N PHE A 252 -3.93 -2.12 -17.85
CA PHE A 252 -3.64 -3.55 -18.04
C PHE A 252 -3.64 -3.99 -19.50
N LEU A 253 -4.62 -3.56 -20.29
CA LEU A 253 -4.69 -3.88 -21.70
C LEU A 253 -3.47 -3.34 -22.46
N ARG A 254 -3.01 -2.13 -22.11
CA ARG A 254 -1.82 -1.53 -22.71
C ARG A 254 -0.54 -2.27 -22.36
N ILE A 255 -0.31 -2.57 -21.08
CA ILE A 255 0.90 -3.30 -20.70
C ILE A 255 0.87 -4.72 -21.29
N ASN A 256 -0.28 -5.39 -21.31
CA ASN A 256 -0.41 -6.70 -21.96
C ASN A 256 -0.16 -6.62 -23.47
N SER A 257 -0.65 -5.57 -24.14
CA SER A 257 -0.36 -5.33 -25.55
C SER A 257 1.12 -5.05 -25.80
N ALA A 258 1.78 -4.29 -24.92
CA ALA A 258 3.21 -4.03 -25.00
C ALA A 258 4.03 -5.31 -24.78
N LEU A 259 3.67 -6.13 -23.78
CA LEU A 259 4.31 -7.42 -23.49
C LEU A 259 4.11 -8.42 -24.63
N ALA A 260 2.93 -8.45 -25.26
CA ALA A 260 2.64 -9.35 -26.39
C ALA A 260 3.50 -9.06 -27.64
N GLN A 261 4.10 -7.87 -27.74
CA GLN A 261 5.00 -7.50 -28.84
C GLN A 261 6.47 -7.78 -28.53
N ARG A 262 6.80 -8.28 -27.32
CA ARG A 262 8.16 -8.51 -26.87
C ARG A 262 8.62 -9.95 -27.09
N PRO A 263 9.95 -10.20 -27.11
CA PRO A 263 10.50 -11.54 -27.30
C PRO A 263 9.94 -12.55 -26.28
N ASP A 264 9.87 -13.82 -26.71
CA ASP A 264 9.30 -14.91 -25.93
C ASP A 264 9.76 -14.90 -24.46
N GLY A 265 8.79 -14.80 -23.54
CA GLY A 265 8.97 -15.03 -22.11
C GLY A 265 8.88 -13.80 -21.20
N GLU A 266 8.78 -12.57 -21.73
CA GLU A 266 8.47 -11.41 -20.88
C GLU A 266 7.03 -11.41 -20.38
N ARG A 267 6.87 -11.06 -19.11
CA ARG A 267 5.60 -11.08 -18.38
C ARG A 267 5.52 -9.87 -17.45
N LEU A 268 4.32 -9.63 -16.93
CA LEU A 268 4.09 -8.67 -15.87
C LEU A 268 4.73 -9.16 -14.56
N ALA A 269 5.92 -8.65 -14.25
CA ALA A 269 6.71 -8.99 -13.08
C ALA A 269 6.23 -8.28 -11.80
N GLY A 270 5.48 -7.20 -11.94
CA GLY A 270 4.99 -6.45 -10.79
C GLY A 270 4.66 -5.01 -11.14
N TRP A 271 4.79 -4.14 -10.15
CA TRP A 271 4.55 -2.70 -10.27
C TRP A 271 5.55 -1.88 -9.48
N TYR A 272 5.58 -0.59 -9.77
CA TYR A 272 6.34 0.37 -8.99
C TYR A 272 5.54 1.64 -8.71
N HIS A 273 5.88 2.34 -7.64
CA HIS A 273 5.43 3.71 -7.39
C HIS A 273 6.44 4.52 -6.57
N THR A 274 6.22 5.82 -6.49
CA THR A 274 7.07 6.76 -5.76
C THR A 274 6.41 7.27 -4.49
N HIS A 275 7.18 7.42 -3.42
CA HIS A 275 6.81 8.24 -2.25
C HIS A 275 7.64 9.52 -2.24
N LEU A 276 7.01 10.67 -1.97
CA LEU A 276 7.66 11.99 -2.01
C LEU A 276 8.24 12.42 -0.66
N PHE A 277 8.78 11.45 0.09
CA PHE A 277 9.42 11.67 1.39
C PHE A 277 10.57 10.66 1.58
N ALA A 278 11.45 10.96 2.54
CA ALA A 278 12.65 10.17 2.79
C ALA A 278 12.30 8.72 3.18
N ALA A 279 13.09 7.76 2.71
CA ALA A 279 12.98 6.39 3.18
C ALA A 279 13.42 6.33 4.66
N SER A 280 12.60 5.71 5.50
CA SER A 280 12.98 5.28 6.86
C SER A 280 12.84 3.76 6.97
N ALA A 281 13.37 3.18 8.06
CA ALA A 281 13.26 1.73 8.29
C ALA A 281 11.80 1.30 8.56
N GLU A 282 11.00 2.23 9.10
CA GLU A 282 9.62 2.05 9.54
C GLU A 282 8.61 2.34 8.42
N LEU A 283 8.98 3.21 7.46
CA LEU A 283 8.14 3.60 6.35
C LEU A 283 8.33 2.67 5.17
N GLY A 284 7.42 1.72 4.95
CA GLY A 284 7.38 0.84 3.78
C GLY A 284 6.23 1.17 2.82
N LEU A 285 5.58 0.12 2.31
CA LEU A 285 4.30 0.21 1.63
C LEU A 285 3.22 0.72 2.59
N SER A 286 2.34 1.60 2.12
CA SER A 286 1.11 1.96 2.85
C SER A 286 0.11 0.79 2.84
N SER A 287 -0.92 0.81 3.69
CA SER A 287 -1.98 -0.21 3.58
C SER A 287 -2.70 -0.16 2.23
N ILE A 288 -2.81 1.00 1.60
CA ILE A 288 -3.36 1.12 0.24
C ILE A 288 -2.52 0.33 -0.74
N ASP A 289 -1.19 0.44 -0.64
CA ASP A 289 -0.27 -0.27 -1.51
C ASP A 289 -0.31 -1.78 -1.28
N VAL A 290 -0.45 -2.20 -0.02
CA VAL A 290 -0.61 -3.60 0.37
C VAL A 290 -1.91 -4.16 -0.22
N ASP A 291 -3.04 -3.49 0.03
CA ASP A 291 -4.36 -3.88 -0.47
C ASP A 291 -4.34 -3.94 -2.01
N LEU A 292 -3.77 -2.93 -2.68
CA LEU A 292 -3.60 -2.89 -4.13
C LEU A 292 -2.79 -4.08 -4.65
N HIS A 293 -1.65 -4.39 -3.99
CA HIS A 293 -0.80 -5.50 -4.40
C HIS A 293 -1.55 -6.84 -4.24
N GLN A 294 -2.18 -7.07 -3.10
CA GLN A 294 -2.86 -8.32 -2.79
C GLN A 294 -4.09 -8.57 -3.69
N ASP A 295 -4.86 -7.52 -3.98
CA ASP A 295 -6.05 -7.64 -4.82
C ASP A 295 -5.71 -7.87 -6.30
N THR A 296 -4.62 -7.27 -6.76
CA THR A 296 -4.30 -7.10 -8.19
C THR A 296 -3.17 -8.03 -8.66
N PHE A 297 -2.10 -8.18 -7.87
CA PHE A 297 -0.88 -8.90 -8.23
C PHE A 297 -0.79 -10.23 -7.47
N ARG A 298 -1.67 -11.17 -7.85
CA ARG A 298 -1.91 -12.42 -7.10
C ARG A 298 -0.85 -13.50 -7.27
N ARG A 299 0.12 -13.29 -8.14
CA ARG A 299 1.16 -14.30 -8.36
C ARG A 299 2.24 -14.20 -7.26
N PRO A 300 2.64 -15.31 -6.63
CA PRO A 300 3.60 -15.28 -5.51
C PRO A 300 5.00 -14.73 -5.84
N TRP A 301 5.33 -14.54 -7.12
CA TRP A 301 6.57 -13.93 -7.59
C TRP A 301 6.40 -12.47 -8.02
N GLN A 302 5.18 -11.94 -8.08
CA GLN A 302 4.99 -10.53 -8.43
C GLN A 302 5.49 -9.63 -7.32
N ILE A 303 6.10 -8.50 -7.71
CA ILE A 303 6.74 -7.58 -6.77
C ILE A 303 6.09 -6.19 -6.78
N ALA A 304 6.21 -5.49 -5.65
CA ALA A 304 5.99 -4.05 -5.55
C ALA A 304 7.35 -3.37 -5.34
N ALA A 305 7.71 -2.44 -6.23
CA ALA A 305 8.91 -1.62 -6.12
C ALA A 305 8.56 -0.20 -5.65
N LEU A 306 9.01 0.16 -4.46
CA LEU A 306 8.80 1.49 -3.88
C LEU A 306 10.05 2.35 -4.08
N ILE A 307 9.86 3.57 -4.60
CA ILE A 307 10.91 4.54 -4.84
C ILE A 307 10.67 5.77 -3.96
N ASN A 308 11.44 5.92 -2.90
CA ASN A 308 11.39 7.13 -2.08
C ASN A 308 12.21 8.23 -2.75
N ILE A 309 11.59 9.38 -3.04
CA ILE A 309 12.23 10.55 -3.61
C ILE A 309 12.27 11.63 -2.54
N HIS A 310 13.47 12.04 -2.17
CA HIS A 310 13.67 13.14 -1.23
C HIS A 310 14.95 13.91 -1.54
N ARG A 311 14.82 15.24 -1.73
CA ARG A 311 15.95 16.15 -1.98
C ARG A 311 16.92 15.65 -3.07
N GLY A 312 16.36 15.19 -4.19
CA GLY A 312 17.12 14.68 -5.34
C GLY A 312 17.72 13.28 -5.15
N ARG A 313 17.53 12.64 -3.99
CA ARG A 313 17.96 11.26 -3.74
C ARG A 313 16.79 10.30 -3.95
N ARG A 314 17.07 9.16 -4.58
CA ARG A 314 16.11 8.06 -4.75
C ARG A 314 16.57 6.82 -4.01
N VAL A 315 15.65 6.17 -3.30
CA VAL A 315 15.90 4.88 -2.63
C VAL A 315 14.88 3.88 -3.13
N LEU A 316 15.36 2.81 -3.75
CA LEU A 316 14.54 1.71 -4.25
C LEU A 316 14.43 0.60 -3.19
N ARG A 317 13.23 0.10 -2.97
CA ARG A 317 12.93 -1.09 -2.15
C ARG A 317 11.95 -1.98 -2.88
N CYS A 318 12.12 -3.29 -2.74
CA CYS A 318 11.23 -4.28 -3.34
C CYS A 318 10.50 -5.07 -2.26
N TYR A 319 9.26 -5.45 -2.56
CA TYR A 319 8.40 -6.23 -1.69
C TYR A 319 7.68 -7.33 -2.49
N TYR A 320 7.31 -8.42 -1.82
CA TYR A 320 6.51 -9.52 -2.37
C TYR A 320 5.50 -10.02 -1.33
N SER A 321 4.42 -10.66 -1.77
CA SER A 321 3.43 -11.26 -0.86
C SER A 321 3.88 -12.64 -0.37
N GLU A 322 3.84 -12.85 0.95
CA GLU A 322 4.02 -14.14 1.61
C GLU A 322 2.78 -14.45 2.46
N GLY A 323 1.81 -15.14 1.86
CA GLY A 323 0.46 -15.20 2.42
C GLY A 323 -0.19 -13.81 2.40
N ASP A 324 -0.74 -13.39 3.54
CA ASP A 324 -1.41 -12.11 3.73
C ASP A 324 -0.46 -10.97 4.15
N GLU A 325 0.86 -11.22 4.17
CA GLU A 325 1.87 -10.23 4.55
C GLU A 325 2.74 -9.81 3.36
N MET A 326 3.09 -8.52 3.29
CA MET A 326 4.12 -8.02 2.37
C MET A 326 5.49 -8.06 3.02
N ARG A 327 6.47 -8.68 2.35
CA ARG A 327 7.85 -8.85 2.84
C ARG A 327 8.85 -8.22 1.91
N SER A 328 9.95 -7.70 2.46
CA SER A 328 11.01 -7.10 1.65
C SER A 328 11.75 -8.18 0.86
N ALA A 329 11.89 -7.94 -0.45
CA ALA A 329 12.69 -8.73 -1.36
C ALA A 329 14.10 -8.13 -1.50
N PRO A 330 15.17 -8.93 -1.40
CA PRO A 330 16.50 -8.49 -1.79
C PRO A 330 16.56 -8.26 -3.29
N PHE A 331 17.39 -7.31 -3.73
CA PHE A 331 17.62 -7.09 -5.14
C PHE A 331 19.09 -6.90 -5.51
N TRP A 332 19.39 -7.21 -6.78
CA TRP A 332 20.69 -7.08 -7.43
C TRP A 332 20.54 -6.33 -8.75
N ILE A 333 21.67 -5.88 -9.27
CA ILE A 333 21.76 -5.25 -10.59
C ILE A 333 22.55 -6.22 -11.46
N GLY A 334 21.95 -6.67 -12.56
CA GLY A 334 22.61 -7.47 -13.57
C GLY A 334 23.60 -6.61 -14.37
N ALA A 335 24.73 -7.21 -14.76
CA ALA A 335 25.59 -6.59 -15.75
C ALA A 335 24.82 -6.45 -17.09
N PRO A 336 25.06 -5.36 -17.84
CA PRO A 336 24.48 -5.17 -19.17
C PRO A 336 24.94 -6.22 -20.18
#